data_AF-A0ABD3RXI9-F1
#
_entry.id   AF-A0ABD3RXI9-F1
#
_cell.length_a   1.000
_cell.length_b   1.000
_cell.length_c   1.000
_cell.angle_alpha   90.00
_cell.angle_beta   90.00
_cell.angle_gamma   90.00
#
_symmetry.space_group_name_H-M   'P 1'
#
loop_
_entity.id
_entity.type
_entity.pdbx_description
1 polymer ?
#
loop_
_entity_poly.entity_id
_entity_poly.type
_entity_poly.pdbx_seq_one_letter_code
_entity_poly.pdbx_strand_id
1 'polypeptide(L)'
;MTKNRFILLITFSFYALGSPFQLPTNGIRHDLPTMRPPPVTAMTSSDSTDDDAPPSSDFDELIKDETLLRINFSFDDDDGSSALTAVQRYTRSFPFAAILPVQPFTYLPVTLPDGNQALKVSFLRKKTAEKGSEDGGILFSSCLVSEEDCDDDGMLENYVKRIQLTAWRIKIGQTVSKAFSEKQIILAFVKGLIEGKGAEILKGGGNVEVDSVFHLWM
;
A
#
# COMPACT_ATOMS: atom_id res chain seq x y z
N MET A 1 10.02 -2.32 -38.24
CA MET A 1 9.58 -3.51 -37.48
C MET A 1 8.43 -3.10 -36.57
N THR A 2 7.21 -3.53 -36.89
CA THR A 2 5.98 -3.18 -36.18
C THR A 2 5.83 -4.10 -34.96
N LYS A 3 6.08 -3.58 -33.75
CA LYS A 3 5.85 -4.33 -32.50
C LYS A 3 4.34 -4.46 -32.27
N ASN A 4 3.80 -5.66 -32.49
CA ASN A 4 2.44 -6.02 -32.07
C ASN A 4 2.36 -6.03 -30.54
N ARG A 5 1.79 -4.99 -29.93
CA ARG A 5 1.48 -4.95 -28.50
C ARG A 5 0.04 -5.44 -28.30
N PHE A 6 -0.12 -6.60 -27.67
CA PHE A 6 -1.41 -7.15 -27.25
C PHE A 6 -1.90 -6.42 -26.00
N ILE A 7 -2.94 -5.60 -26.14
CA ILE A 7 -3.68 -5.02 -25.01
C ILE A 7 -4.92 -5.89 -24.78
N LEU A 8 -4.91 -6.69 -23.71
CA LEU A 8 -6.06 -7.48 -23.29
C LEU A 8 -6.99 -6.60 -22.44
N LEU A 9 -8.03 -6.06 -23.06
CA LEU A 9 -9.11 -5.34 -22.38
C LEU A 9 -10.06 -6.34 -21.72
N ILE A 10 -10.08 -6.40 -20.39
CA ILE A 10 -11.04 -7.21 -19.64
C ILE A 10 -12.06 -6.30 -18.95
N THR A 11 -13.30 -6.35 -19.42
CA THR A 11 -14.44 -5.66 -18.81
C THR A 11 -15.08 -6.52 -17.72
N PHE A 12 -15.25 -5.96 -16.51
CA PHE A 12 -16.04 -6.58 -15.43
C PHE A 12 -17.05 -5.58 -14.85
N SER A 13 -18.29 -6.06 -14.72
CA SER A 13 -19.43 -5.35 -14.13
C SER A 13 -19.51 -5.60 -12.62
N PHE A 14 -19.52 -4.53 -11.83
CA PHE A 14 -19.84 -4.59 -10.41
C PHE A 14 -21.35 -4.40 -10.21
N TYR A 15 -22.01 -5.37 -9.59
CA TYR A 15 -23.38 -5.22 -9.08
C TYR A 15 -23.33 -4.49 -7.73
N ALA A 16 -23.84 -3.26 -7.68
CA ALA A 16 -24.05 -2.52 -6.46
C ALA A 16 -25.42 -2.87 -5.87
N LEU A 17 -25.45 -3.59 -4.74
CA LEU A 17 -26.63 -3.73 -3.91
C LEU A 17 -26.62 -2.62 -2.85
N GLY A 18 -27.50 -1.63 -3.05
CA GLY A 18 -27.72 -0.54 -2.11
C GLY A 18 -28.70 -0.93 -1.02
N SER A 19 -28.34 -0.64 0.24
CA SER A 19 -29.24 -0.66 1.39
C SER A 19 -29.07 0.66 2.17
N PRO A 20 -30.15 1.41 2.46
CA PRO A 20 -30.06 2.61 3.29
C PRO A 20 -30.02 2.25 4.77
N PHE A 21 -28.99 2.71 5.48
CA PHE A 21 -28.83 2.55 6.92
C PHE A 21 -29.49 3.73 7.65
N GLN A 22 -30.55 3.46 8.43
CA GLN A 22 -31.18 4.43 9.35
C GLN A 22 -30.44 4.45 10.70
N LEU A 23 -30.08 5.64 11.17
CA LEU A 23 -29.55 5.88 12.51
C LEU A 23 -30.69 6.02 13.54
N PRO A 24 -30.63 5.34 14.69
CA PRO A 24 -31.47 5.69 15.83
C PRO A 24 -30.82 6.80 16.66
N THR A 25 -31.51 7.93 16.77
CA THR A 25 -31.26 8.97 17.78
C THR A 25 -31.87 8.52 19.10
N ASN A 26 -31.03 8.27 20.11
CA ASN A 26 -31.46 8.26 21.51
C ASN A 26 -30.53 9.16 22.32
N GLY A 27 -31.11 10.22 22.88
CA GLY A 27 -30.53 10.92 24.02
C GLY A 27 -30.87 10.20 25.32
N ILE A 28 -30.10 10.46 26.37
CA ILE A 28 -30.55 10.87 27.71
C ILE A 28 -29.43 10.63 28.76
N ARG A 29 -29.07 11.75 29.40
CA ARG A 29 -28.65 12.03 30.79
C ARG A 29 -27.34 11.50 31.41
N HIS A 30 -26.76 12.48 32.12
CA HIS A 30 -25.75 12.46 33.17
C HIS A 30 -26.00 11.42 34.27
N ASP A 31 -24.93 10.82 34.78
CA ASP A 31 -24.61 10.86 36.22
C ASP A 31 -23.12 10.54 36.44
N LEU A 32 -22.50 11.34 37.31
CA LEU A 32 -21.08 11.34 37.65
C LEU A 32 -20.96 10.81 39.08
N PRO A 33 -20.18 9.74 39.36
CA PRO A 33 -19.78 9.43 40.72
C PRO A 33 -18.31 9.79 40.98
N THR A 34 -18.16 10.41 42.14
CA THR A 34 -16.96 10.99 42.74
C THR A 34 -16.08 9.94 43.45
N MET A 35 -14.76 10.09 43.28
CA MET A 35 -13.62 9.66 44.14
C MET A 35 -13.41 8.20 44.56
N ARG A 36 -12.17 7.72 44.35
CA ARG A 36 -11.13 7.56 45.40
C ARG A 36 -9.76 7.22 44.77
N PRO A 37 -8.63 7.79 45.24
CA PRO A 37 -7.30 7.35 44.83
C PRO A 37 -6.83 6.16 45.68
N PRO A 38 -6.12 5.16 45.11
CA PRO A 38 -5.48 4.11 45.88
C PRO A 38 -4.13 4.58 46.48
N PRO A 39 -3.67 3.91 47.55
CA PRO A 39 -2.51 4.33 48.35
C PRO A 39 -1.17 4.06 47.66
N VAL A 40 -0.20 4.88 48.06
CA VAL A 40 1.23 4.79 47.72
C VAL A 40 1.84 3.59 48.44
N THR A 41 2.39 2.64 47.69
CA THR A 41 3.27 1.59 48.21
C THR A 41 4.70 1.85 47.74
N ALA A 42 5.63 1.87 48.68
CA ALA A 42 7.04 2.16 48.50
C ALA A 42 7.85 0.93 48.01
N MET A 43 8.89 1.26 47.23
CA MET A 43 10.21 0.62 47.09
C MET A 43 10.33 -0.91 47.00
N THR A 44 10.82 -1.37 45.83
CA THR A 44 11.93 -2.33 45.75
C THR A 44 12.78 -2.05 44.51
N SER A 45 14.08 -1.86 44.74
CA SER A 45 15.17 -1.90 43.77
C SER A 45 15.28 -3.26 43.08
N SER A 46 15.43 -3.26 41.77
CA SER A 46 15.99 -4.40 41.03
C SER A 46 16.80 -3.87 39.85
N ASP A 47 18.10 -3.96 40.04
CA ASP A 47 19.18 -3.95 39.06
C ASP A 47 18.83 -4.83 37.85
N SER A 48 18.88 -4.27 36.64
CA SER A 48 18.89 -5.02 35.40
C SER A 48 19.58 -4.19 34.32
N THR A 49 20.88 -4.44 34.15
CA THR A 49 21.65 -4.38 32.90
C THR A 49 21.02 -3.59 31.75
N ASP A 50 21.53 -2.37 31.57
CA ASP A 50 21.41 -1.57 30.35
C ASP A 50 22.16 -2.27 29.20
N ASP A 51 21.51 -3.21 28.54
CA ASP A 51 21.83 -3.57 27.15
C ASP A 51 21.11 -2.55 26.25
N ASP A 52 21.72 -1.38 26.08
CA ASP A 52 21.39 -0.34 25.10
C ASP A 52 21.68 -0.85 23.67
N ALA A 53 21.03 -1.94 23.27
CA ALA A 53 20.82 -2.22 21.87
C ALA A 53 19.70 -1.27 21.41
N PRO A 54 19.94 -0.36 20.45
CA PRO A 54 18.84 0.40 19.86
C PRO A 54 17.80 -0.62 19.37
N PRO A 55 16.49 -0.38 19.59
CA PRO A 55 15.46 -1.26 19.04
C PRO A 55 15.74 -1.36 17.55
N SER A 56 16.18 -2.54 17.11
CA SER A 56 16.38 -2.86 15.71
C SER A 56 15.10 -2.46 15.01
N SER A 57 15.19 -1.46 14.14
CA SER A 57 14.03 -0.76 13.62
C SER A 57 13.01 -1.79 13.12
N ASP A 58 11.78 -1.77 13.66
CA ASP A 58 10.65 -2.63 13.28
C ASP A 58 10.42 -2.70 11.75
N PHE A 59 11.04 -1.79 10.99
CA PHE A 59 11.08 -1.76 9.54
C PHE A 59 11.84 -2.92 8.89
N ASP A 60 12.88 -3.45 9.53
CA ASP A 60 13.64 -4.60 9.00
C ASP A 60 12.92 -5.93 9.25
N GLU A 61 11.92 -5.97 10.14
CA GLU A 61 11.01 -7.13 10.31
C GLU A 61 9.70 -6.97 9.53
N LEU A 62 9.45 -5.78 8.96
CA LEU A 62 8.49 -5.47 7.90
C LEU A 62 8.90 -6.10 6.55
N ILE A 63 9.71 -7.18 6.61
CA ILE A 63 10.20 -7.92 5.47
C ILE A 63 9.01 -8.31 4.62
N LYS A 64 9.16 -7.92 3.37
CA LYS A 64 8.24 -8.07 2.25
C LYS A 64 8.01 -9.58 2.01
N ASP A 65 7.15 -10.20 2.80
CA ASP A 65 6.93 -11.66 2.80
C ASP A 65 6.50 -12.18 1.42
N GLU A 66 5.65 -11.42 0.74
CA GLU A 66 4.99 -11.89 -0.48
C GLU A 66 4.65 -10.72 -1.38
N THR A 67 5.14 -10.79 -2.62
CA THR A 67 4.84 -9.79 -3.65
C THR A 67 3.45 -10.04 -4.19
N LEU A 68 2.52 -9.10 -3.99
CA LEU A 68 1.15 -9.17 -4.47
C LEU A 68 1.00 -8.57 -5.87
N LEU A 69 1.77 -7.53 -6.15
CA LEU A 69 1.75 -6.78 -7.41
C LEU A 69 3.15 -6.28 -7.73
N ARG A 70 3.53 -6.33 -9.01
CA ARG A 70 4.69 -5.65 -9.56
C ARG A 70 4.31 -5.08 -10.93
N ILE A 71 4.59 -3.81 -11.14
CA ILE A 71 4.35 -3.11 -12.40
C ILE A 71 5.64 -2.43 -12.80
N ASN A 72 6.09 -2.69 -14.02
CA ASN A 72 7.17 -1.92 -14.61
C ASN A 72 6.58 -0.90 -15.59
N PHE A 73 7.08 0.32 -15.52
CA PHE A 73 6.68 1.41 -16.39
C PHE A 73 7.87 1.93 -17.19
N SER A 74 7.61 2.24 -18.45
CA SER A 74 8.46 3.06 -19.29
C SER A 74 7.97 4.50 -19.27
N PHE A 75 8.86 5.43 -19.63
CA PHE A 75 8.58 6.86 -19.68
C PHE A 75 9.51 7.54 -20.69
N ASP A 76 9.11 8.71 -21.18
CA ASP A 76 9.87 9.47 -22.20
C ASP A 76 10.81 10.51 -21.58
N ASP A 77 10.73 10.75 -20.26
CA ASP A 77 11.51 11.75 -19.52
C ASP A 77 12.97 11.31 -19.28
N ASP A 78 13.93 12.23 -19.31
CA ASP A 78 15.38 11.91 -19.27
C ASP A 78 15.85 11.41 -17.88
N ASP A 79 15.26 11.94 -16.80
CA ASP A 79 15.67 11.63 -15.43
C ASP A 79 14.72 10.65 -14.71
N GLY A 80 13.48 10.53 -15.19
CA GLY A 80 12.42 9.72 -14.59
C GLY A 80 11.83 10.28 -13.30
N SER A 81 12.21 11.49 -12.87
CA SER A 81 11.77 12.09 -11.60
C SER A 81 10.30 12.52 -11.67
N SER A 82 9.89 13.15 -12.78
CA SER A 82 8.49 13.52 -13.05
C SER A 82 7.62 12.27 -13.12
N ALA A 83 8.11 11.25 -13.84
CA ALA A 83 7.43 9.99 -14.05
C ALA A 83 7.23 9.23 -12.73
N LEU A 84 8.27 9.15 -11.90
CA LEU A 84 8.20 8.54 -10.57
C LEU A 84 7.19 9.30 -9.68
N THR A 85 7.24 10.63 -9.70
CA THR A 85 6.30 11.49 -8.96
C THR A 85 4.86 11.24 -9.41
N ALA A 86 4.62 11.00 -10.70
CA ALA A 86 3.30 10.71 -11.22
C ALA A 86 2.76 9.35 -10.74
N VAL A 87 3.60 8.30 -10.76
CA VAL A 87 3.25 6.98 -10.21
C VAL A 87 2.95 7.07 -8.71
N GLN A 88 3.76 7.81 -7.96
CA GLN A 88 3.53 8.06 -6.53
C GLN A 88 2.23 8.85 -6.28
N ARG A 89 1.98 9.89 -7.08
CA ARG A 89 0.76 10.71 -7.01
C ARG A 89 -0.48 9.88 -7.30
N TYR A 90 -0.44 9.06 -8.34
CA TYR A 90 -1.51 8.12 -8.63
C TYR A 90 -1.78 7.22 -7.42
N THR A 91 -0.73 6.56 -6.92
CA THR A 91 -0.82 5.63 -5.78
C THR A 91 -1.47 6.27 -4.57
N ARG A 92 -1.12 7.51 -4.22
CA ARG A 92 -1.72 8.26 -3.10
C ARG A 92 -3.15 8.71 -3.35
N SER A 93 -3.47 9.04 -4.59
CA SER A 93 -4.79 9.53 -4.97
C SER A 93 -5.81 8.42 -5.21
N PHE A 94 -5.35 7.17 -5.26
CA PHE A 94 -6.20 6.01 -5.52
C PHE A 94 -7.26 5.87 -4.43
N PRO A 95 -8.56 5.76 -4.78
CA PRO A 95 -9.65 5.78 -3.81
C PRO A 95 -9.83 4.39 -3.17
N PHE A 96 -8.85 3.93 -2.37
CA PHE A 96 -8.90 2.63 -1.69
C PHE A 96 -10.23 2.41 -0.93
N ALA A 97 -10.83 3.49 -0.40
CA ALA A 97 -12.04 3.40 0.43
C ALA A 97 -13.28 2.98 -0.36
N ALA A 98 -13.27 3.20 -1.68
CA ALA A 98 -14.35 2.77 -2.55
C ALA A 98 -14.31 1.26 -2.88
N ILE A 99 -13.18 0.59 -2.63
CA ILE A 99 -12.97 -0.80 -3.05
C ILE A 99 -13.49 -1.80 -2.01
N LEU A 100 -13.35 -1.47 -0.73
CA LEU A 100 -13.72 -2.37 0.38
C LEU A 100 -14.84 -1.73 1.23
N PRO A 101 -16.11 -1.89 0.84
CA PRO A 101 -17.22 -1.21 1.53
C PRO A 101 -17.43 -1.66 2.98
N VAL A 102 -16.92 -2.82 3.37
CA VAL A 102 -17.23 -3.46 4.66
C VAL A 102 -16.00 -3.64 5.55
N GLN A 103 -14.79 -3.41 5.05
CA GLN A 103 -13.57 -3.58 5.84
C GLN A 103 -12.99 -2.23 6.25
N PRO A 104 -12.87 -1.93 7.56
CA PRO A 104 -12.17 -0.74 8.00
C PRO A 104 -10.67 -0.90 7.69
N PHE A 105 -10.08 0.12 7.09
CA PHE A 105 -8.65 0.18 6.83
C PHE A 105 -8.20 1.65 6.85
N THR A 106 -6.89 1.87 6.92
CA THR A 106 -6.26 3.19 6.82
C THR A 106 -5.17 3.14 5.76
N TYR A 107 -4.82 4.29 5.19
CA TYR A 107 -3.71 4.39 4.25
C TYR A 107 -2.88 5.62 4.60
N LEU A 108 -1.60 5.40 4.89
CA LEU A 108 -0.69 6.46 5.33
C LEU A 108 0.59 6.42 4.49
N PRO A 109 1.10 7.59 4.06
CA PRO A 109 2.44 7.67 3.50
C PRO A 109 3.47 7.22 4.54
N VAL A 110 4.45 6.45 4.10
CA VAL A 110 5.58 6.01 4.93
C VAL A 110 6.87 6.19 4.14
N THR A 111 7.97 6.48 4.84
CA THR A 111 9.31 6.53 4.25
C THR A 111 10.02 5.24 4.61
N LEU A 112 10.49 4.51 3.62
CA LEU A 112 11.26 3.29 3.81
C LEU A 112 12.71 3.62 4.22
N PRO A 113 13.46 2.65 4.79
CA PRO A 113 14.85 2.86 5.19
C PRO A 113 15.77 3.28 4.04
N ASP A 114 15.43 2.89 2.81
CA ASP A 114 16.12 3.29 1.57
C ASP A 114 15.78 4.73 1.13
N GLY A 115 14.97 5.46 1.91
CA GLY A 115 14.51 6.82 1.60
C GLY A 115 13.34 6.88 0.62
N ASN A 116 12.90 5.74 0.06
CA ASN A 116 11.81 5.73 -0.90
C ASN A 116 10.47 5.99 -0.21
N GLN A 117 9.64 6.80 -0.87
CA GLN A 117 8.29 7.05 -0.41
C GLN A 117 7.37 5.89 -0.78
N ALA A 118 6.67 5.37 0.21
CA ALA A 118 5.72 4.28 0.10
C ALA A 118 4.35 4.67 0.68
N LEU A 119 3.35 3.85 0.42
CA LEU A 119 2.00 3.98 0.95
C LEU A 119 1.63 2.67 1.65
N LYS A 120 1.44 2.73 2.97
CA LYS A 120 0.98 1.59 3.78
C LYS A 120 -0.53 1.61 3.86
N VAL A 121 -1.19 0.58 3.34
CA VAL A 121 -2.63 0.32 3.50
C VAL A 121 -2.81 -0.70 4.62
N SER A 122 -3.12 -0.24 5.83
CA SER A 122 -3.30 -1.10 7.01
C SER A 122 -4.77 -1.51 7.16
N PHE A 123 -5.04 -2.81 7.21
CA PHE A 123 -6.36 -3.31 7.59
C PHE A 123 -6.55 -3.15 9.11
N LEU A 124 -7.74 -2.70 9.52
CA LEU A 124 -8.06 -2.52 10.93
C LEU A 124 -8.98 -3.63 11.42
N ARG A 125 -8.79 -4.04 12.67
CA ARG A 125 -9.80 -4.85 13.36
C ARG A 125 -10.98 -4.00 13.78
N LYS A 126 -12.15 -4.63 13.86
CA LYS A 126 -13.29 -4.05 14.59
C LYS A 126 -12.82 -3.76 16.02
N LYS A 127 -13.06 -2.53 16.50
CA LYS A 127 -12.74 -2.16 17.88
C LYS A 127 -13.54 -3.03 18.85
N THR A 128 -12.84 -3.92 19.54
CA THR A 128 -13.32 -4.63 20.73
C THR A 128 -12.85 -3.91 22.00
N ALA A 129 -13.32 -4.32 23.18
CA ALA A 129 -12.88 -3.75 24.46
C ALA A 129 -11.36 -3.90 24.67
N GLU A 130 -10.78 -4.94 24.07
CA GLU A 130 -9.34 -5.08 23.86
C GLU A 130 -8.98 -4.36 22.55
N LYS A 131 -8.08 -3.37 22.63
CA LYS A 131 -7.68 -2.40 21.60
C LYS A 131 -7.84 -2.90 20.15
N GLY A 132 -8.47 -2.08 19.29
CA GLY A 132 -8.44 -2.29 17.85
C GLY A 132 -7.01 -2.15 17.31
N SER A 133 -6.42 -3.27 16.91
CA SER A 133 -5.07 -3.35 16.34
C SER A 133 -5.09 -3.32 14.81
N GLU A 134 -3.92 -3.10 14.21
CA GLU A 134 -3.68 -3.46 12.81
C GLU A 134 -3.88 -4.98 12.61
N ASP A 135 -4.31 -5.38 11.42
CA ASP A 135 -4.62 -6.77 11.04
C ASP A 135 -4.02 -7.11 9.68
N GLY A 136 -2.72 -6.84 9.55
CA GLY A 136 -2.00 -6.88 8.28
C GLY A 136 -2.32 -5.70 7.36
N GLY A 137 -1.94 -5.84 6.09
CA GLY A 137 -2.07 -4.76 5.13
C GLY A 137 -1.33 -4.99 3.82
N ILE A 138 -1.18 -3.91 3.05
CA ILE A 138 -0.45 -3.89 1.79
C ILE A 138 0.48 -2.66 1.79
N LEU A 139 1.74 -2.86 1.47
CA LEU A 139 2.72 -1.80 1.31
C LEU A 139 2.98 -1.56 -0.18
N PHE A 140 2.62 -0.39 -0.70
CA PHE A 140 2.97 0.04 -2.05
C PHE A 140 4.25 0.86 -2.00
N SER A 141 5.24 0.54 -2.84
CA SER A 141 6.42 1.38 -3.05
C SER A 141 6.73 1.47 -4.53
N SER A 142 7.33 2.58 -4.93
CA SER A 142 7.79 2.78 -6.31
C SER A 142 9.18 3.39 -6.28
N CYS A 143 10.08 2.86 -7.11
CA CYS A 143 11.44 3.36 -7.28
C CYS A 143 11.86 3.35 -8.75
N LEU A 144 12.92 4.09 -9.07
CA LEU A 144 13.60 4.00 -10.35
C LEU A 144 14.54 2.79 -10.33
N VAL A 145 14.52 2.03 -11.42
CA VAL A 145 15.37 0.86 -11.64
C VAL A 145 16.08 1.06 -12.98
N SER A 146 17.39 0.85 -13.01
CA SER A 146 18.16 0.78 -14.24
C SER A 146 18.30 -0.69 -14.64
N GLU A 147 17.87 -1.03 -15.86
CA GLU A 147 18.09 -2.33 -16.44
C GLU A 147 19.22 -2.24 -17.47
N GLU A 148 20.19 -3.15 -17.38
CA GLU A 148 21.23 -3.32 -18.38
C GLU A 148 20.61 -3.98 -19.59
N ASP A 149 20.48 -3.25 -20.70
CA ASP A 149 20.10 -3.85 -21.98
C ASP A 149 21.40 -4.29 -22.66
N CYS A 150 21.65 -5.60 -22.65
CA CYS A 150 22.74 -6.21 -23.40
C CYS A 150 22.22 -6.51 -24.80
N ASP A 151 22.84 -5.91 -25.82
CA ASP A 151 22.53 -6.26 -27.20
C ASP A 151 22.94 -7.71 -27.50
N ASP A 152 22.43 -8.29 -28.59
CA ASP A 152 22.75 -9.66 -29.04
C ASP A 152 24.27 -9.88 -29.25
N ASP A 153 25.02 -8.80 -29.43
CA ASP A 153 26.48 -8.80 -29.59
C ASP A 153 27.25 -8.71 -28.25
N GLY A 154 26.56 -8.67 -27.11
CA GLY A 154 27.13 -8.61 -25.77
C GLY A 154 27.78 -7.27 -25.40
N MET A 155 27.56 -6.24 -26.20
CA MET A 155 28.00 -4.88 -25.92
C MET A 155 26.91 -4.14 -25.13
N LEU A 156 27.31 -3.51 -24.03
CA LEU A 156 26.42 -2.77 -23.13
C LEU A 156 26.20 -1.37 -23.71
N GLU A 157 25.29 -1.22 -24.67
CA GLU A 157 25.13 0.07 -25.35
C GLU A 157 24.27 1.07 -24.57
N ASN A 158 23.27 0.64 -23.79
CA ASN A 158 22.39 1.57 -23.07
C ASN A 158 21.79 1.01 -21.76
N TYR A 159 21.71 1.87 -20.74
CA TYR A 159 20.89 1.62 -19.55
C TYR A 159 19.48 2.15 -19.78
N VAL A 160 18.48 1.27 -19.79
CA VAL A 160 17.08 1.70 -19.83
C VAL A 160 16.60 1.92 -18.41
N LYS A 161 16.28 3.18 -18.08
CA LYS A 161 15.62 3.50 -16.81
C LYS A 161 14.14 3.14 -16.91
N ARG A 162 13.63 2.50 -15.86
CA ARG A 162 12.22 2.15 -15.70
C ARG A 162 11.77 2.49 -14.29
N ILE A 163 10.46 2.66 -14.11
CA ILE A 163 9.88 2.74 -12.77
C ILE A 163 9.34 1.37 -12.43
N GLN A 164 9.66 0.88 -11.24
CA GLN A 164 9.04 -0.32 -10.70
C GLN A 164 8.14 0.07 -9.52
N LEU A 165 6.85 -0.20 -9.65
CA LEU A 165 5.91 -0.19 -8.53
C LEU A 165 5.72 -1.61 -8.02
N THR A 166 5.88 -1.80 -6.72
CA THR A 166 5.66 -3.09 -6.08
C THR A 166 4.70 -2.94 -4.92
N ALA A 167 3.78 -3.89 -4.77
CA ALA A 167 2.94 -4.03 -3.59
C ALA A 167 3.26 -5.33 -2.86
N TRP A 168 3.54 -5.24 -1.55
CA TRP A 168 3.84 -6.40 -0.70
C TRP A 168 2.77 -6.60 0.36
N ARG A 169 2.51 -7.86 0.70
CA ARG A 169 1.65 -8.23 1.83
C ARG A 169 2.35 -7.90 3.14
N ILE A 170 1.62 -7.30 4.07
CA ILE A 170 2.02 -7.13 5.47
C ILE A 170 1.25 -8.16 6.29
N LYS A 171 1.94 -9.16 6.85
CA LYS A 171 1.32 -10.21 7.70
C LYS A 171 1.38 -9.91 9.20
N ILE A 172 2.17 -8.93 9.60
CA ILE A 172 2.33 -8.55 11.01
C ILE A 172 0.96 -8.20 11.61
N GLY A 173 0.66 -8.79 12.77
CA GLY A 173 -0.62 -8.60 13.45
C GLY A 173 -1.83 -9.22 12.74
N GLN A 174 -1.65 -9.99 11.67
CA GLN A 174 -2.75 -10.60 10.94
C GLN A 174 -3.26 -11.87 11.64
N THR A 175 -4.53 -11.91 12.06
CA THR A 175 -5.14 -13.14 12.61
C THR A 175 -5.79 -14.01 11.55
N VAL A 176 -6.28 -13.41 10.45
CA VAL A 176 -6.91 -14.14 9.34
C VAL A 176 -6.40 -13.61 8.01
N SER A 177 -6.19 -14.52 7.06
CA SER A 177 -5.84 -14.17 5.67
C SER A 177 -6.78 -13.09 5.12
N LYS A 178 -6.20 -12.06 4.51
CA LYS A 178 -6.89 -10.94 3.86
C LYS A 178 -6.88 -11.08 2.34
N ALA A 179 -6.61 -12.28 1.82
CA ALA A 179 -6.47 -12.55 0.39
C ALA A 179 -7.64 -12.02 -0.46
N PHE A 180 -8.88 -12.09 0.03
CA PHE A 180 -10.03 -11.52 -0.68
C PHE A 180 -9.88 -10.00 -0.87
N SER A 181 -9.62 -9.29 0.22
CA SER A 181 -9.50 -7.83 0.24
C SER A 181 -8.28 -7.35 -0.53
N GLU A 182 -7.16 -8.06 -0.37
CA GLU A 182 -5.95 -7.81 -1.13
C GLU A 182 -6.19 -7.98 -2.63
N LYS A 183 -6.86 -9.07 -3.05
CA LYS A 183 -7.24 -9.30 -4.45
C LYS A 183 -8.09 -8.14 -4.99
N GLN A 184 -9.11 -7.71 -4.26
CA GLN A 184 -9.97 -6.61 -4.71
C GLN A 184 -9.19 -5.31 -4.85
N ILE A 185 -8.33 -4.97 -3.88
CA ILE A 185 -7.46 -3.78 -3.95
C ILE A 185 -6.55 -3.87 -5.17
N ILE A 186 -5.81 -4.96 -5.35
CA ILE A 186 -4.84 -5.09 -6.45
C ILE A 186 -5.52 -5.02 -7.82
N LEU A 187 -6.65 -5.74 -8.01
CA LEU A 187 -7.38 -5.69 -9.29
C LEU A 187 -7.93 -4.30 -9.59
N ALA A 188 -8.51 -3.63 -8.59
CA ALA A 188 -9.03 -2.28 -8.78
C ALA A 188 -7.91 -1.25 -9.00
N PHE A 189 -6.77 -1.42 -8.33
CA PHE A 189 -5.60 -0.57 -8.49
C PHE A 189 -5.01 -0.65 -9.90
N VAL A 190 -4.86 -1.86 -10.43
CA VAL A 190 -4.39 -2.09 -11.81
C VAL A 190 -5.37 -1.52 -12.82
N LYS A 191 -6.68 -1.77 -12.64
CA LYS A 191 -7.70 -1.19 -13.52
C LYS A 191 -7.67 0.33 -13.52
N GLY A 192 -7.57 0.94 -12.33
CA GLY A 192 -7.52 2.39 -12.17
C GLY A 192 -6.30 3.06 -12.80
N LEU A 193 -5.20 2.33 -13.02
CA LEU A 193 -4.00 2.87 -13.69
C LEU A 193 -4.27 3.12 -15.17
N ILE A 194 -5.02 2.22 -15.80
CA ILE A 194 -5.25 2.20 -17.25
C ILE A 194 -6.44 3.10 -17.63
N GLU A 195 -7.34 3.38 -16.68
CA GLU A 195 -8.60 4.06 -16.92
C GLU A 195 -8.69 5.45 -16.24
N GLY A 196 -9.40 6.37 -16.88
CA GLY A 196 -9.80 7.66 -16.30
C GLY A 196 -8.64 8.47 -15.71
N LYS A 197 -8.78 8.86 -14.45
CA LYS A 197 -7.84 9.74 -13.74
C LYS A 197 -6.42 9.14 -13.64
N GLY A 198 -6.26 7.82 -13.60
CA GLY A 198 -4.94 7.20 -13.54
C GLY A 198 -4.15 7.43 -14.83
N ALA A 199 -4.77 7.13 -15.96
CA ALA A 199 -4.18 7.38 -17.28
C ALA A 199 -3.84 8.87 -17.48
N GLU A 200 -4.69 9.78 -17.01
CA GLU A 200 -4.42 11.23 -17.07
C GLU A 200 -3.19 11.63 -16.25
N ILE A 201 -3.08 11.15 -15.00
CA ILE A 201 -1.93 11.44 -14.12
C ILE A 201 -0.64 10.92 -14.72
N LEU A 202 -0.65 9.68 -15.23
CA LEU A 202 0.53 9.03 -15.81
C LEU A 202 0.97 9.72 -17.11
N LYS A 203 0.03 10.05 -17.99
CA LYS A 203 0.33 10.75 -19.24
C LYS A 203 0.89 12.15 -18.99
N GLY A 204 0.29 12.90 -18.06
CA GLY A 204 0.76 14.24 -17.68
C GLY A 204 2.08 14.25 -16.90
N GLY A 205 2.55 13.08 -16.45
CA GLY A 205 3.73 12.91 -15.61
C GLY A 205 5.03 12.59 -16.33
N GLY A 206 5.08 12.66 -17.67
CA GLY A 206 6.23 12.19 -18.46
C GLY A 206 5.87 11.02 -19.39
N ASN A 207 4.61 10.99 -19.86
CA ASN A 207 4.08 9.96 -20.76
C ASN A 207 4.35 8.53 -20.26
N VAL A 208 4.03 8.27 -18.99
CA VAL A 208 4.31 6.98 -18.35
C VAL A 208 3.41 5.89 -18.93
N GLU A 209 4.02 4.85 -19.50
CA GLU A 209 3.34 3.68 -20.06
C GLU A 209 3.56 2.44 -19.19
N VAL A 210 2.57 1.55 -19.12
CA VAL A 210 2.70 0.26 -18.43
C VAL A 210 3.36 -0.74 -19.39
N ASP A 211 4.57 -1.19 -19.07
CA ASP A 211 5.28 -2.20 -19.86
C ASP A 211 4.84 -3.62 -19.50
N SER A 212 4.73 -3.89 -18.20
CA SER A 212 4.41 -5.22 -17.70
C SER A 212 3.72 -5.15 -16.33
N VAL A 213 2.82 -6.10 -16.11
CA VAL A 213 2.10 -6.28 -14.85
C VAL A 213 2.26 -7.73 -14.42
N PHE A 214 2.64 -7.93 -13.17
CA PHE A 214 2.54 -9.19 -12.46
C PHE A 214 1.64 -8.97 -11.25
N HIS A 215 0.67 -9.84 -11.02
CA HIS A 215 -0.02 -9.91 -9.74
C HIS A 215 -0.35 -11.34 -9.37
N LEU A 216 -0.45 -11.61 -8.07
CA LEU A 216 -0.60 -12.96 -7.53
C LEU A 216 -1.83 -13.73 -8.05
N TRP A 217 -2.88 -13.04 -8.48
CA TRP A 217 -4.14 -13.64 -8.94
C TRP A 217 -4.33 -13.63 -10.46
N MET A 218 -3.24 -13.59 -11.23
CA MET A 218 -3.26 -13.70 -12.69
C MET A 218 -3.21 -15.17 -13.12
#